data_AF-A0AAX2FNK7-F1
#
_entry.id   AF-A0AAX2FNK7-F1
#
_cell.length_a   1.000
_cell.length_b   1.000
_cell.length_c   1.000
_cell.angle_alpha   90.00
_cell.angle_beta   90.00
_cell.angle_gamma   90.00
#
_symmetry.space_group_name_H-M   'P 1'
#
loop_
_entity.id
_entity.type
_entity.pdbx_description
1 polymer ?
#
loop_
_entity_poly.entity_id
_entity_poly.type
_entity_poly.pdbx_seq_one_letter_code
_entity_poly.pdbx_strand_id
1 'polypeptide(L)' 'MKKHKKRKVRKAIARRAKSFEKYRVETAWRNIFVQAGILK' A
#
# COMPACT_ATOMS: atom_id res chain seq x y z
N MET A 1 6.70 -9.33 -25.59
CA MET A 1 5.89 -9.95 -24.50
C MET A 1 4.44 -10.12 -24.96
N LYS A 2 3.88 -11.34 -25.00
CA LYS A 2 2.48 -11.58 -25.42
C LYS A 2 1.51 -10.64 -24.65
N LYS A 3 0.49 -10.06 -25.31
CA LYS A 3 -0.46 -9.07 -24.73
C LYS A 3 -0.99 -9.50 -23.35
N HIS A 4 -1.31 -10.79 -23.20
CA HIS A 4 -1.78 -11.38 -21.95
C HIS A 4 -0.79 -11.27 -20.78
N LYS A 5 0.50 -11.51 -21.02
CA LYS A 5 1.56 -11.41 -20.00
C LYS A 5 1.72 -9.95 -19.53
N LYS A 6 1.67 -8.98 -20.45
CA LYS A 6 1.69 -7.54 -20.12
C LYS A 6 0.52 -7.11 -19.24
N ARG A 7 -0.67 -7.67 -19.47
CA ARG A 7 -1.86 -7.41 -18.63
C ARG A 7 -1.68 -7.97 -17.22
N LYS A 8 -1.16 -9.19 -17.07
CA LYS A 8 -0.90 -9.83 -15.77
C LYS A 8 0.10 -9.02 -14.94
N VAL A 9 1.20 -8.58 -15.54
CA VAL A 9 2.22 -7.77 -14.87
C VAL A 9 1.63 -6.44 -14.38
N ARG A 10 0.92 -5.70 -15.24
CA ARG A 10 0.26 -4.44 -14.83
C ARG A 10 -0.72 -4.63 -13.67
N LYS A 11 -1.53 -5.71 -13.70
CA LYS A 11 -2.45 -6.03 -12.59
C LYS A 11 -1.72 -6.38 -11.29
N ALA A 12 -0.55 -7.02 -11.35
CA ALA A 12 0.24 -7.33 -10.16
C ALA A 12 0.84 -6.07 -9.55
N ILE A 13 1.38 -5.17 -10.37
CA ILE A 13 1.93 -3.88 -9.94
C ILE A 13 0.84 -3.03 -9.27
N ALA A 14 -0.33 -2.88 -9.90
CA ALA A 14 -1.44 -2.11 -9.35
C ALA A 14 -1.92 -2.66 -7.99
N ARG A 15 -2.00 -3.99 -7.85
CA ARG A 15 -2.34 -4.63 -6.57
C ARG A 15 -1.29 -4.35 -5.48
N ARG A 16 -0.01 -4.41 -5.84
CA ARG A 16 1.09 -4.16 -4.91
C ARG A 16 1.17 -2.68 -4.49
N ALA A 17 0.92 -1.76 -5.40
CA ALA A 17 0.81 -0.34 -5.10
C ALA A 17 -0.31 -0.08 -4.07
N LYS A 18 -1.50 -0.65 -4.29
CA LYS A 18 -2.63 -0.52 -3.35
C LYS A 18 -2.31 -1.07 -1.96
N SER A 19 -1.66 -2.23 -1.86
CA SER A 19 -1.26 -2.79 -0.56
C SER A 19 -0.19 -1.94 0.14
N PHE A 20 0.74 -1.37 -0.64
CA PHE A 20 1.78 -0.49 -0.11
C PHE A 20 1.20 0.81 0.43
N GLU A 21 0.27 1.44 -0.30
CA GLU A 21 -0.45 2.62 0.17
C GLU A 21 -1.23 2.32 1.45
N LYS A 22 -1.94 1.19 1.52
CA LYS A 22 -2.66 0.80 2.74
C LYS A 22 -1.72 0.70 3.94
N TYR A 23 -0.59 0.02 3.78
CA TYR A 23 0.41 -0.10 4.84
C TYR A 23 1.00 1.26 5.25
N ARG A 24 1.29 2.13 4.28
CA ARG A 24 1.79 3.48 4.55
C ARG A 24 0.77 4.33 5.29
N VAL A 25 -0.50 4.26 4.91
CA VAL A 25 -1.61 4.97 5.56
C VAL A 25 -1.78 4.47 6.99
N GLU A 26 -1.87 3.16 7.22
CA GLU A 26 -1.97 2.58 8.57
C GLU A 26 -0.77 2.98 9.44
N THR A 27 0.44 2.93 8.90
CA THR A 27 1.65 3.34 9.62
C THR A 27 1.65 4.84 9.91
N ALA A 28 1.26 5.68 8.95
CA ALA A 28 1.21 7.13 9.13
C ALA A 28 0.18 7.53 10.18
N TRP A 29 -1.03 6.96 10.12
CA TRP A 29 -2.04 7.16 11.16
C TRP A 29 -1.54 6.70 12.52
N ARG A 30 -0.98 5.49 12.63
CA ARG A 30 -0.44 5.00 13.89
C ARG A 30 0.66 5.91 14.44
N ASN A 31 1.57 6.39 13.61
CA ASN A 31 2.61 7.31 14.02
C ASN A 31 2.02 8.63 14.53
N ILE A 32 1.01 9.20 13.86
CA ILE A 32 0.32 10.41 14.31
C ILE A 32 -0.38 10.17 15.67
N PHE A 33 -1.11 9.06 15.82
CA PHE A 33 -1.82 8.74 17.06
C PHE A 33 -0.89 8.41 18.23
N VAL A 34 0.23 7.75 17.98
CA VAL A 34 1.27 7.47 18.99
C VAL A 34 1.99 8.76 19.37
N GLN A 35 2.37 9.59 18.39
CA GLN A 35 3.03 10.88 18.66
C GLN A 35 2.10 11.85 19.41
N ALA A 36 0.80 11.81 19.12
CA ALA A 36 -0.21 12.56 19.86
C ALA A 36 -0.49 12.01 21.27
N GLY A 37 0.11 10.86 21.64
CA GLY A 37 -0.10 10.20 22.95
C GLY A 37 -1.49 9.60 23.12
N ILE A 38 -2.26 9.49 22.04
CA ILE A 38 -3.63 8.95 22.03
C ILE A 38 -3.57 7.41 22.08
N LEU A 39 -2.63 6.82 21.33
CA LEU A 39 -2.30 5.40 21.42
C LEU A 39 -1.05 5.22 22.28
N LYS A 40 -1.08 4.22 23.18
CA LYS A 40 0.08 3.73 23.93
C LYS A 40 1.02 2.89 23.07
#